data_AF-A0A940R449-F1
#
_entry.id   AF-A0A940R449-F1
#
_cell.length_a   1.000
_cell.length_b   1.000
_cell.length_c   1.000
_cell.angle_alpha   90.00
_cell.angle_beta   90.00
_cell.angle_gamma   90.00
#
_symmetry.space_group_name_H-M   'P 1'
#
loop_
_entity.id
_entity.type
_entity.pdbx_description
1 polymer ?
#
loop_
_entity_poly.entity_id
_entity_poly.type
_entity_poly.pdbx_seq_one_letter_code
_entity_poly.pdbx_strand_id
1 'polypeptide(L)'
;MNLSIRLPALLVAGLCAACAGPSAPVKRTDASATISADTAAPGRLHGYVVGRRHSDFSWKDGKERRYEVEYGWDYDQGVALRKSFDENGALLKSQRIKGEESPLTEAERERVRVLVREYPELKPVVDKPGVVIWAGGFVYRKPGDPHCGDKTRCIHAIAAADDGDTAVSHSIVDLQSDRVVYPFYRPSDEKTSAQH
;
A
#
# COMPACT_ATOMS: atom_id res chain seq x y z
N MET A 1 84.72 7.41 25.89
CA MET A 1 84.23 6.42 24.90
C MET A 1 83.85 7.17 23.65
N ASN A 2 84.38 6.69 22.51
CA ASN A 2 84.01 7.02 21.12
C ASN A 2 82.46 6.96 20.94
N LEU A 3 81.77 7.52 19.94
CA LEU A 3 82.05 7.83 18.54
C LEU A 3 80.77 8.47 17.94
N SER A 4 80.87 9.04 16.72
CA SER A 4 79.83 9.11 15.66
C SER A 4 78.68 10.13 15.81
N ILE A 5 78.67 11.30 15.15
CA ILE A 5 78.57 11.62 13.69
C ILE A 5 77.18 11.27 13.08
N ARG A 6 76.39 12.28 12.69
CA ARG A 6 75.90 12.63 11.30
C ARG A 6 74.59 13.44 11.29
N LEU A 7 74.63 14.62 10.62
CA LEU A 7 73.50 15.36 10.00
C LEU A 7 72.76 14.48 8.96
N PRO A 8 71.45 14.68 8.66
CA PRO A 8 70.96 15.63 7.63
C PRO A 8 69.62 16.32 8.01
N ALA A 9 69.27 17.54 7.56
CA ALA A 9 68.98 18.06 6.22
C ALA A 9 67.58 17.70 5.64
N LEU A 10 66.98 18.72 5.01
CA LEU A 10 65.95 18.73 3.95
C LEU A 10 64.46 18.87 4.32
N LEU A 11 64.02 20.15 4.26
CA LEU A 11 62.96 20.68 3.38
C LEU A 11 62.24 19.66 2.47
N VAL A 12 60.89 19.65 2.52
CA VAL A 12 60.02 19.62 1.32
C VAL A 12 58.71 20.36 1.62
N ALA A 13 58.38 21.30 0.75
CA ALA A 13 57.12 22.04 0.65
C ALA A 13 56.00 21.18 0.01
N GLY A 14 54.75 21.48 0.34
CA GLY A 14 53.60 20.88 -0.34
C GLY A 14 52.27 21.53 0.02
N LEU A 15 52.04 22.75 -0.49
CA LEU A 15 50.69 23.27 -0.67
C LEU A 15 50.05 22.52 -1.86
N CYS A 16 48.94 21.84 -1.63
CA CYS A 16 47.95 21.56 -2.67
C CYS A 16 46.57 21.96 -2.15
N ALA A 17 45.98 22.89 -2.89
CA ALA A 17 44.68 23.49 -2.65
C ALA A 17 43.56 22.44 -2.72
N ALA A 18 42.70 22.42 -1.71
CA ALA A 18 41.44 21.70 -1.75
C ALA A 18 40.45 22.48 -2.62
N CYS A 19 40.15 21.95 -3.81
CA CYS A 19 39.06 22.42 -4.65
C CYS A 19 37.73 22.12 -3.94
N ALA A 20 37.18 23.11 -3.24
CA ALA A 20 35.77 23.11 -2.85
C ALA A 20 34.93 23.37 -4.11
N GLY A 21 34.51 22.30 -4.79
CA GLY A 21 33.51 22.38 -5.83
C GLY A 21 32.15 22.72 -5.23
N PRO A 22 31.37 23.66 -5.79
CA PRO A 22 30.00 23.86 -5.37
C PRO A 22 29.19 22.63 -5.81
N SER A 23 28.80 21.81 -4.85
CA SER A 23 27.76 20.79 -5.04
C SER A 23 26.48 21.53 -5.43
N ALA A 24 26.16 21.53 -6.73
CA ALA A 24 24.87 21.98 -7.21
C ALA A 24 23.77 21.18 -6.48
N PRO A 25 22.71 21.83 -5.99
CA PRO A 25 21.59 21.11 -5.42
C PRO A 25 21.00 20.24 -6.53
N VAL A 26 21.08 18.92 -6.34
CA VAL A 26 20.30 17.95 -7.11
C VAL A 26 18.83 18.32 -6.85
N LYS A 27 18.21 19.00 -7.80
CA LYS A 27 16.76 19.11 -7.87
C LYS A 27 16.24 17.68 -7.83
N ARG A 28 15.67 17.28 -6.68
CA ARG A 28 14.73 16.16 -6.66
C ARG A 28 13.68 16.53 -7.69
N THR A 29 13.70 15.83 -8.81
CA THR A 29 12.57 15.74 -9.69
C THR A 29 11.47 15.16 -8.81
N ASP A 30 10.56 16.01 -8.34
CA ASP A 30 9.29 15.55 -7.83
C ASP A 30 8.72 14.68 -8.95
N ALA A 31 8.72 13.36 -8.72
CA ALA A 31 7.97 12.42 -9.50
C ALA A 31 6.48 12.69 -9.20
N SER A 32 5.98 13.82 -9.68
CA SER A 32 4.60 13.95 -10.07
C SER A 32 4.43 13.04 -11.27
N ALA A 33 4.33 11.74 -10.99
CA ALA A 33 3.75 10.78 -11.92
C ALA A 33 2.41 11.41 -12.34
N THR A 34 2.24 11.58 -13.65
CA THR A 34 1.03 12.13 -14.25
C THR A 34 -0.17 11.33 -13.73
N ILE A 35 -0.87 11.89 -12.74
CA ILE A 35 -2.10 11.32 -12.19
C ILE A 35 -3.16 11.52 -13.28
N SER A 36 -3.40 10.49 -14.07
CA SER A 36 -4.48 10.50 -15.07
C SER A 36 -5.80 10.82 -14.39
N ALA A 37 -6.45 11.87 -14.88
CA ALA A 37 -7.66 12.44 -14.32
C ALA A 37 -8.92 11.62 -14.67
N ASP A 38 -9.63 11.21 -13.62
CA ASP A 38 -11.05 11.53 -13.34
C ASP A 38 -12.13 11.23 -14.41
N THR A 39 -11.95 10.19 -15.21
CA THR A 39 -13.09 9.47 -15.81
C THR A 39 -13.23 8.16 -15.06
N ALA A 40 -14.44 7.78 -14.63
CA ALA A 40 -14.69 6.49 -13.98
C ALA A 40 -14.15 5.38 -14.88
N ALA A 41 -12.98 4.84 -14.53
CA ALA A 41 -12.34 3.84 -15.35
C ALA A 41 -13.27 2.62 -15.44
N PRO A 42 -13.44 2.02 -16.63
CA PRO A 42 -14.26 0.83 -16.77
C PRO A 42 -13.77 -0.23 -15.76
N GLY A 43 -14.72 -0.77 -14.98
CA GLY A 43 -14.45 -1.77 -13.94
C GLY A 43 -14.26 -1.23 -12.52
N ARG A 44 -14.40 0.09 -12.30
CA ARG A 44 -14.43 0.66 -10.94
C ARG A 44 -15.57 0.04 -10.11
N LEU A 45 -15.28 -0.28 -8.85
CA LEU A 45 -16.26 -0.80 -7.91
C LEU A 45 -17.17 0.32 -7.40
N HIS A 46 -18.45 -0.01 -7.21
CA HIS A 46 -19.50 0.94 -6.80
C HIS A 46 -20.42 0.32 -5.75
N GLY A 47 -21.10 1.17 -5.00
CA GLY A 47 -22.04 0.77 -3.97
C GLY A 47 -21.40 -0.03 -2.84
N TYR A 48 -22.25 -0.77 -2.13
CA TYR A 48 -21.84 -1.58 -0.99
C TYR A 48 -21.43 -2.99 -1.41
N VAL A 49 -20.14 -3.29 -1.28
CA VAL A 49 -19.54 -4.60 -1.54
C VAL A 49 -19.37 -5.36 -0.22
N VAL A 50 -20.06 -6.49 -0.08
CA VAL A 50 -20.00 -7.35 1.11
C VAL A 50 -18.69 -8.14 1.12
N GLY A 51 -17.84 -7.91 2.12
CA GLY A 51 -16.59 -8.66 2.32
C GLY A 51 -16.77 -9.92 3.17
N ARG A 52 -17.62 -9.86 4.19
CA ARG A 52 -17.91 -10.99 5.08
C ARG A 52 -19.34 -10.93 5.58
N ARG A 53 -19.98 -12.09 5.69
CA ARG A 53 -21.28 -12.28 6.36
C ARG A 53 -21.18 -13.43 7.36
N HIS A 54 -21.82 -13.30 8.52
CA HIS A 54 -21.99 -14.38 9.48
C HIS A 54 -23.26 -14.18 10.31
N SER A 55 -23.80 -15.29 10.80
CA SER A 55 -24.89 -15.30 11.78
C SER A 55 -24.35 -15.06 13.19
N ASP A 56 -25.12 -14.35 14.00
CA ASP A 56 -24.85 -14.10 15.41
C ASP A 56 -26.18 -14.17 16.19
N PHE A 57 -26.12 -14.18 17.52
CA PHE A 57 -27.30 -14.22 18.37
C PHE A 57 -27.13 -13.34 19.61
N SER A 58 -28.25 -12.95 20.20
CA SER A 58 -28.28 -12.22 21.46
C SER A 58 -29.48 -12.65 22.29
N TRP A 59 -29.33 -12.57 23.61
CA TRP A 59 -30.45 -12.78 24.53
C TRP A 59 -31.07 -11.43 24.87
N LYS A 60 -32.37 -11.29 24.63
CA LYS A 60 -33.13 -10.09 24.98
C LYS A 60 -34.48 -10.51 25.57
N ASP A 61 -34.78 -10.00 26.76
CA ASP A 61 -36.02 -10.31 27.50
C ASP A 61 -36.27 -11.82 27.67
N GLY A 62 -35.19 -12.58 27.94
CA GLY A 62 -35.25 -14.04 28.11
C GLY A 62 -35.48 -14.83 26.82
N LYS A 63 -35.42 -14.19 25.65
CA LYS A 63 -35.56 -14.84 24.33
C LYS A 63 -34.25 -14.71 23.54
N GLU A 64 -33.82 -15.80 22.93
CA GLU A 64 -32.77 -15.78 21.91
C GLU A 64 -33.30 -15.04 20.67
N ARG A 65 -32.47 -14.15 20.12
CA ARG A 65 -32.71 -13.44 18.87
C ARG A 65 -31.52 -13.69 17.96
N ARG A 66 -31.76 -14.27 16.78
CA ARG A 66 -30.72 -14.43 15.77
C ARG A 66 -30.72 -13.24 14.83
N TYR A 67 -29.55 -12.94 14.28
CA TYR A 67 -29.38 -11.88 13.31
C TYR A 67 -28.19 -12.19 12.41
N GLU A 68 -28.22 -11.64 11.20
CA GLU A 68 -27.09 -11.68 10.28
C GLU A 68 -26.26 -10.41 10.41
N VAL A 69 -24.95 -10.54 10.36
CA VAL A 69 -24.02 -9.42 10.37
C VAL A 69 -23.19 -9.43 9.09
N GLU A 70 -23.20 -8.31 8.39
CA GLU A 70 -22.35 -8.06 7.23
C GLU A 70 -21.30 -7.00 7.54
N TYR A 71 -20.12 -7.23 7.00
CA TYR A 71 -19.04 -6.27 6.92
C TYR A 71 -18.74 -6.05 5.44
N GLY A 72 -18.59 -4.79 5.05
CA GLY A 72 -18.33 -4.45 3.67
C GLY A 72 -17.82 -3.04 3.50
N TRP A 73 -17.39 -2.74 2.29
CA TRP A 73 -16.97 -1.40 1.88
C TRP A 73 -18.03 -0.76 0.99
N ASP A 74 -18.44 0.45 1.34
CA ASP A 74 -19.29 1.28 0.49
C ASP A 74 -18.38 2.17 -0.36
N TYR A 75 -18.22 1.80 -1.64
CA TYR A 75 -17.38 2.50 -2.61
C TYR A 75 -17.94 3.86 -3.02
N ASP A 76 -19.25 4.09 -2.86
CA ASP A 76 -19.84 5.39 -3.17
C ASP A 76 -19.57 6.39 -2.03
N GLN A 77 -19.49 5.91 -0.80
CA GLN A 77 -19.22 6.74 0.39
C GLN A 77 -17.74 6.74 0.83
N GLY A 78 -16.94 5.78 0.37
CA GLY A 78 -15.57 5.55 0.84
C GLY A 78 -15.52 5.19 2.33
N VAL A 79 -16.40 4.31 2.79
CA VAL A 79 -16.45 3.90 4.20
C VAL A 79 -16.68 2.40 4.35
N ALA A 80 -16.06 1.81 5.37
CA ALA A 80 -16.45 0.49 5.83
C ALA A 80 -17.74 0.58 6.65
N LEU A 81 -18.66 -0.36 6.41
CA LEU A 81 -19.92 -0.47 7.13
C LEU A 81 -20.05 -1.86 7.76
N ARG A 82 -20.61 -1.87 8.97
CA ARG A 82 -21.24 -3.05 9.58
C ARG A 82 -22.74 -2.91 9.46
N LYS A 83 -23.40 -3.86 8.81
CA LYS A 83 -24.87 -3.94 8.73
C LYS A 83 -25.35 -5.17 9.51
N SER A 84 -26.43 -5.03 10.26
CA SER A 84 -27.07 -6.16 10.93
C SER A 84 -28.52 -6.29 10.49
N PHE A 85 -28.98 -7.51 10.26
CA PHE A 85 -30.29 -7.82 9.73
C PHE A 85 -31.02 -8.80 10.65
N ASP A 86 -32.34 -8.70 10.75
CA ASP A 86 -33.12 -9.70 11.46
C ASP A 86 -33.25 -11.01 10.66
N GLU A 87 -33.94 -11.99 11.24
CA GLU A 87 -34.16 -13.31 10.63
C GLU A 87 -34.96 -13.25 9.32
N ASN A 88 -35.69 -12.15 9.07
CA ASN A 88 -36.44 -11.93 7.83
C ASN A 88 -35.61 -11.12 6.80
N GLY A 89 -34.36 -10.78 7.12
CA GLY A 89 -33.49 -9.96 6.28
C GLY A 89 -33.78 -8.45 6.38
N ALA A 90 -34.62 -7.99 7.32
CA ALA A 90 -34.85 -6.57 7.51
C ALA A 90 -33.64 -5.92 8.18
N LEU A 91 -33.18 -4.79 7.63
CA LEU A 91 -32.03 -4.07 8.18
C LEU A 91 -32.37 -3.50 9.56
N LEU A 92 -31.67 -4.00 10.59
CA LEU A 92 -31.79 -3.52 11.97
C LEU A 92 -30.90 -2.31 12.24
N LYS A 93 -29.67 -2.34 11.70
CA LYS A 93 -28.67 -1.30 11.96
C LYS A 93 -27.63 -1.24 10.85
N SER A 94 -27.17 -0.03 10.54
CA SER A 94 -25.97 0.21 9.75
C SER A 94 -25.04 1.15 10.50
N GLN A 95 -23.76 0.81 10.61
CA GLN A 95 -22.77 1.56 11.35
C GLN A 95 -21.47 1.68 10.56
N ARG A 96 -20.92 2.91 10.47
CA ARG A 96 -19.57 3.13 9.97
C ARG A 96 -18.55 2.60 10.96
N ILE A 97 -17.55 1.90 10.46
CA ILE A 97 -16.46 1.34 11.26
C ILE A 97 -15.12 1.88 10.74
N LYS A 98 -14.26 2.31 11.66
CA LYS A 98 -12.92 2.78 11.33
C LYS A 98 -11.95 1.61 11.39
N GLY A 99 -10.93 1.63 10.55
CA GLY A 99 -9.85 0.65 10.62
C GLY A 99 -10.22 -0.75 10.15
N GLU A 100 -11.33 -0.92 9.41
CA GLU A 100 -11.75 -2.25 8.96
C GLU A 100 -10.68 -2.92 8.10
N GLU A 101 -10.41 -4.19 8.41
CA GLU A 101 -9.42 -5.06 7.75
C GLU A 101 -10.06 -6.25 7.04
N SER A 102 -11.35 -6.16 6.73
CA SER A 102 -12.09 -7.21 6.01
C SER A 102 -11.28 -7.71 4.81
N PRO A 103 -11.26 -9.04 4.59
CA PRO A 103 -10.57 -9.62 3.45
C PRO A 103 -11.17 -9.09 2.15
N LEU A 104 -10.39 -9.14 1.08
CA LEU A 104 -10.89 -8.82 -0.24
C LEU A 104 -11.94 -9.84 -0.70
N THR A 105 -13.00 -9.33 -1.32
CA THR A 105 -13.89 -10.12 -2.18
C THR A 105 -13.18 -10.58 -3.44
N GLU A 106 -13.75 -11.54 -4.17
CA GLU A 106 -13.18 -11.96 -5.46
C GLU A 106 -13.19 -10.84 -6.49
N ALA A 107 -14.25 -10.01 -6.51
CA ALA A 107 -14.34 -8.86 -7.39
C ALA A 107 -13.22 -7.84 -7.11
N GLU A 108 -12.95 -7.56 -5.83
CA GLU A 108 -11.84 -6.70 -5.44
C GLU A 108 -10.48 -7.30 -5.80
N ARG A 109 -10.27 -8.60 -5.54
CA ARG A 109 -9.03 -9.29 -5.94
C ARG A 109 -8.78 -9.20 -7.44
N GLU A 110 -9.80 -9.46 -8.25
CA GLU A 110 -9.66 -9.36 -9.70
C GLU A 110 -9.39 -7.92 -10.14
N ARG A 111 -10.06 -6.94 -9.54
CA ARG A 111 -9.81 -5.54 -9.88
C ARG A 111 -8.37 -5.13 -9.56
N VAL A 112 -7.82 -5.54 -8.41
CA VAL A 112 -6.41 -5.33 -8.09
C VAL A 112 -5.51 -5.95 -9.16
N ARG A 113 -5.77 -7.20 -9.58
CA ARG A 113 -4.96 -7.88 -10.61
C ARG A 113 -4.99 -7.13 -11.95
N VAL A 114 -6.16 -6.66 -12.38
CA VAL A 114 -6.29 -5.85 -13.60
C VAL A 114 -5.48 -4.57 -13.49
N LEU A 115 -5.66 -3.80 -12.40
CA LEU A 115 -4.94 -2.53 -12.20
C LEU A 115 -3.42 -2.72 -12.21
N VAL A 116 -2.92 -3.80 -11.60
CA VAL A 116 -1.48 -4.12 -11.58
C VAL A 116 -0.97 -4.51 -12.98
N ARG A 117 -1.72 -5.33 -13.73
CA ARG A 117 -1.35 -5.76 -15.10
C ARG A 117 -1.34 -4.63 -16.11
N GLU A 118 -2.24 -3.67 -15.94
CA GLU A 118 -2.38 -2.52 -16.85
C GLU A 118 -1.45 -1.37 -16.48
N TYR A 119 -0.85 -1.38 -15.28
CA TYR A 119 0.04 -0.31 -14.86
C TYR A 119 1.35 -0.30 -15.68
N PRO A 120 1.70 0.81 -16.36
CA PRO A 120 2.79 0.83 -17.34
C PRO A 120 4.15 0.35 -16.83
N GLU A 121 4.52 0.70 -15.60
CA GLU A 121 5.82 0.33 -15.03
C GLU A 121 5.86 -1.13 -14.51
N LEU A 122 4.70 -1.69 -14.16
CA LEU A 122 4.59 -3.05 -13.64
C LEU A 122 4.36 -4.07 -14.75
N LYS A 123 3.71 -3.66 -15.84
CA LYS A 123 3.36 -4.51 -16.98
C LYS A 123 4.55 -5.37 -17.48
N PRO A 124 5.76 -4.83 -17.72
CA PRO A 124 6.89 -5.64 -18.18
C PRO A 124 7.39 -6.67 -17.17
N VAL A 125 7.07 -6.48 -15.88
CA VAL A 125 7.41 -7.42 -14.80
C VAL A 125 6.36 -8.51 -14.70
N VAL A 126 5.08 -8.14 -14.70
CA VAL A 126 3.97 -9.06 -14.42
C VAL A 126 3.47 -9.85 -15.63
N ASP A 127 3.78 -9.41 -16.86
CA ASP A 127 3.47 -10.15 -18.08
C ASP A 127 4.48 -11.28 -18.38
N LYS A 128 5.55 -11.42 -17.58
CA LYS A 128 6.53 -12.49 -17.77
C LYS A 128 5.88 -13.86 -17.49
N PRO A 129 6.23 -14.90 -18.26
CA PRO A 129 5.74 -16.26 -17.99
C PRO A 129 6.04 -16.70 -16.55
N GLY A 130 5.08 -17.39 -15.93
CA GLY A 130 5.24 -17.91 -14.56
C GLY A 130 5.06 -16.87 -13.45
N VAL A 131 4.74 -15.60 -13.77
CA VAL A 131 4.45 -14.60 -12.75
C VAL A 131 2.98 -14.65 -12.33
N VAL A 132 2.74 -14.77 -11.03
CA VAL A 132 1.42 -14.72 -10.40
C VAL A 132 1.26 -13.45 -9.58
N ILE A 133 0.05 -12.89 -9.53
CA ILE A 133 -0.26 -11.69 -8.73
C ILE A 133 -1.13 -12.10 -7.54
N TRP A 134 -0.58 -11.96 -6.35
CA TRP A 134 -1.28 -12.10 -5.08
C TRP A 134 -1.85 -10.76 -4.64
N ALA A 135 -3.17 -10.66 -4.58
CA ALA A 135 -3.89 -9.50 -4.07
C ALA A 135 -4.49 -9.82 -2.70
N GLY A 136 -4.11 -9.08 -1.66
CA GLY A 136 -4.63 -9.29 -0.31
C GLY A 136 -3.62 -9.01 0.79
N GLY A 137 -3.69 -9.78 1.87
CA GLY A 137 -2.99 -9.47 3.12
C GLY A 137 -3.79 -8.46 3.95
N PHE A 138 -3.07 -7.56 4.62
CA PHE A 138 -3.68 -6.49 5.42
C PHE A 138 -4.04 -5.27 4.55
N VAL A 139 -4.96 -4.45 5.03
CA VAL A 139 -5.25 -3.16 4.42
C VAL A 139 -4.07 -2.23 4.72
N TYR A 140 -3.47 -1.66 3.68
CA TYR A 140 -2.44 -0.66 3.88
C TYR A 140 -3.07 0.64 4.35
N ARG A 141 -2.72 1.10 5.55
CA ARG A 141 -3.19 2.37 6.08
C ARG A 141 -2.07 3.02 6.86
N LYS A 142 -1.72 4.25 6.48
CA LYS A 142 -0.67 5.01 7.14
C LYS A 142 -1.18 6.43 7.44
N PRO A 143 -1.25 6.84 8.71
CA PRO A 143 -1.59 8.22 9.05
C PRO A 143 -0.65 9.21 8.35
N GLY A 144 -1.22 10.24 7.73
CA GLY A 144 -0.45 11.25 6.98
C GLY A 144 -0.04 10.82 5.57
N ASP A 145 -0.33 9.59 5.14
CA ASP A 145 -0.12 9.17 3.76
C ASP A 145 -1.15 9.84 2.83
N PRO A 146 -0.73 10.51 1.74
CA PRO A 146 -1.62 11.25 0.87
C PRO A 146 -2.54 10.35 0.03
N HIS A 147 -2.23 9.06 -0.08
CA HIS A 147 -2.95 8.10 -0.93
C HIS A 147 -3.69 7.03 -0.12
N CYS A 148 -3.24 6.72 1.08
CA CYS A 148 -3.73 5.61 1.90
C CYS A 148 -4.10 6.02 3.34
N GLY A 149 -4.90 7.08 3.43
CA GLY A 149 -5.46 7.62 4.66
C GLY A 149 -6.93 7.27 4.89
N ASP A 150 -7.71 8.25 5.33
CA ASP A 150 -9.16 8.11 5.49
C ASP A 150 -9.86 8.01 4.13
N LYS A 151 -10.96 7.25 4.09
CA LYS A 151 -11.77 7.00 2.90
C LYS A 151 -11.01 6.37 1.74
N THR A 152 -10.07 5.47 2.03
CA THR A 152 -9.33 4.71 1.02
C THR A 152 -9.43 3.21 1.29
N ARG A 153 -9.21 2.43 0.24
CA ARG A 153 -9.19 0.96 0.30
C ARG A 153 -7.89 0.48 -0.32
N CYS A 154 -6.78 0.82 0.33
CA CYS A 154 -5.44 0.46 -0.12
C CYS A 154 -5.08 -0.99 0.22
N ILE A 155 -4.71 -1.76 -0.79
CA ILE A 155 -4.41 -3.19 -0.71
C ILE A 155 -3.00 -3.44 -1.20
N HIS A 156 -2.28 -4.33 -0.52
CA HIS A 156 -1.05 -4.89 -1.05
C HIS A 156 -1.34 -5.82 -2.25
N ALA A 157 -0.51 -5.68 -3.27
CA ALA A 157 -0.43 -6.61 -4.38
C ALA A 157 1.02 -7.01 -4.62
N ILE A 158 1.31 -8.31 -4.54
CA ILE A 158 2.66 -8.87 -4.71
C ILE A 158 2.65 -9.69 -5.99
N ALA A 159 3.50 -9.35 -6.94
CA ALA A 159 3.78 -10.22 -8.07
C ALA A 159 4.97 -11.11 -7.71
N ALA A 160 4.86 -12.41 -7.96
CA ALA A 160 5.88 -13.39 -7.65
C ALA A 160 6.14 -14.32 -8.85
N ALA A 161 7.41 -14.61 -9.10
CA ALA A 161 7.90 -15.60 -10.06
C ALA A 161 8.19 -16.93 -9.33
N ASP A 162 8.70 -17.92 -10.08
CA ASP A 162 9.11 -19.23 -9.54
C ASP A 162 7.97 -19.90 -8.75
N ASP A 163 6.81 -20.04 -9.41
CA ASP A 163 5.58 -20.59 -8.82
C ASP A 163 5.06 -19.87 -7.55
N GLY A 164 5.52 -18.63 -7.34
CA GLY A 164 5.10 -17.78 -6.23
C GLY A 164 6.16 -17.59 -5.14
N ASP A 165 7.33 -18.22 -5.26
CA ASP A 165 8.38 -18.20 -4.22
C ASP A 165 9.22 -16.92 -4.25
N THR A 166 9.38 -16.29 -5.42
CA THR A 166 10.23 -15.11 -5.58
C THR A 166 9.41 -13.86 -5.84
N ALA A 167 9.27 -12.98 -4.86
CA ALA A 167 8.62 -11.68 -5.05
C ALA A 167 9.43 -10.80 -6.03
N VAL A 168 8.80 -10.42 -7.15
CA VAL A 168 9.41 -9.57 -8.19
C VAL A 168 8.90 -8.13 -8.18
N SER A 169 7.74 -7.88 -7.58
CA SER A 169 7.27 -6.54 -7.26
C SER A 169 6.29 -6.55 -6.08
N HIS A 170 6.29 -5.49 -5.29
CA HIS A 170 5.29 -5.23 -4.26
C HIS A 170 4.67 -3.87 -4.54
N SER A 171 3.36 -3.80 -4.73
CA SER A 171 2.63 -2.58 -5.02
C SER A 171 1.51 -2.35 -4.02
N ILE A 172 1.09 -1.09 -3.90
CA ILE A 172 -0.12 -0.68 -3.18
C ILE A 172 -1.13 -0.16 -4.19
N VAL A 173 -2.34 -0.70 -4.12
CA VAL A 173 -3.47 -0.35 -4.98
C VAL A 173 -4.58 0.25 -4.13
N ASP A 174 -5.01 1.47 -4.42
CA ASP A 174 -6.20 2.04 -3.80
C ASP A 174 -7.43 1.71 -4.66
N LEU A 175 -8.26 0.78 -4.19
CA LEU A 175 -9.50 0.40 -4.87
C LEU A 175 -10.56 1.50 -4.81
N GLN A 176 -10.49 2.43 -3.84
CA GLN A 176 -11.47 3.52 -3.77
C GLN A 176 -11.31 4.49 -4.94
N SER A 177 -10.06 4.85 -5.24
CA SER A 177 -9.71 5.70 -6.38
C SER A 177 -9.33 4.93 -7.64
N ASP A 178 -9.38 3.61 -7.58
CA ASP A 178 -9.22 2.69 -8.70
C ASP A 178 -7.86 2.81 -9.41
N ARG A 179 -6.78 2.85 -8.63
CA ARG A 179 -5.42 3.09 -9.15
C ARG A 179 -4.33 2.38 -8.34
N VAL A 180 -3.21 2.09 -8.99
CA VAL A 180 -1.95 1.78 -8.30
C VAL A 180 -1.36 3.09 -7.77
N VAL A 181 -1.15 3.18 -6.46
CA VAL A 181 -0.63 4.39 -5.79
C VAL A 181 0.85 4.30 -5.45
N TYR A 182 1.34 3.10 -5.20
CA TYR A 182 2.77 2.84 -5.01
C TYR A 182 3.16 1.59 -5.81
N PRO A 183 3.73 1.72 -7.03
CA PRO A 183 4.02 0.56 -7.87
C PRO A 183 5.16 -0.33 -7.32
N PHE A 184 6.14 0.26 -6.65
CA PHE A 184 7.30 -0.47 -6.09
C PHE A 184 7.47 -0.17 -4.60
N TYR A 185 6.45 -0.49 -3.82
CA TYR A 185 6.43 -0.35 -2.36
C TYR A 185 7.57 -1.11 -1.69
N ARG A 186 8.21 -0.47 -0.70
CA ARG A 186 9.21 -1.11 0.16
C ARG A 186 8.88 -0.86 1.63
N PRO A 187 8.68 -1.91 2.44
CA PRO A 187 8.43 -1.74 3.88
C PRO A 187 9.56 -1.01 4.64
N SER A 188 10.80 -1.04 4.13
CA SER A 188 11.92 -0.30 4.73
C SER A 188 11.71 1.21 4.74
N ASP A 189 10.91 1.74 3.82
CA ASP A 189 10.60 3.17 3.71
C ASP A 189 9.70 3.63 4.88
N GLU A 190 9.14 2.69 5.65
CA GLU A 190 8.37 2.95 6.86
C GLU A 190 9.27 3.36 8.05
N LYS A 191 10.47 2.79 8.17
CA LYS A 191 11.33 2.96 9.37
C LYS A 191 11.92 4.37 9.50
N THR A 192 11.94 5.16 8.43
CA THR A 192 12.43 6.54 8.44
C THR A 192 11.38 7.55 8.93
N SER A 193 10.10 7.16 9.02
CA SER A 193 9.00 8.08 9.36
C SER A 193 8.61 8.11 10.85
N ALA A 194 9.11 7.18 11.67
CA ALA A 194 8.69 6.99 13.07
C ALA A 194 9.58 7.71 14.10
N GLN A 195 10.42 8.65 13.66
CA GLN A 195 11.33 9.41 14.54
C GLN A 195 11.18 10.92 14.36
N HIS A 196 9.98 11.49 14.50
CA HIS A 196 9.82 12.92 14.75
C HIS A 196 8.56 13.19 15.57
#